data_AF-A0A964B6N3-F1
#
_entry.id   AF-A0A964B6N3-F1
#
_cell.length_a   1.000
_cell.length_b   1.000
_cell.length_c   1.000
_cell.angle_alpha   90.00
_cell.angle_beta   90.00
_cell.angle_gamma   90.00
#
_symmetry.space_group_name_H-M   'P 1'
#
loop_
_entity.id
_entity.type
_entity.pdbx_description
1 polymer ?
#
loop_
_entity_poly.entity_id
_entity_poly.type
_entity_poly.pdbx_seq_one_letter_code
_entity_poly.pdbx_strand_id
1 'polypeptide(L)'
;MKKPRAPKIRAALHSIISKLPSGGLGTEDIVKRLRKEHAQLVDEEINDVIEAGLMRLAGDALQRRTGATTSTQIELFAEYRIPRTYTIRVRTPKGSKSIHKKLADMTLADAIAFVEQHSVVPINYKPDVAEVSRLIEFVKAHGAALTDMLVTAWQEAKKPT
;
A
#
# COMPACT_ATOMS: atom_id res chain seq x y z
N MET A 1 -12.91 10.59 5.59
CA MET A 1 -12.06 9.39 5.79
C MET A 1 -12.68 8.20 5.08
N LYS A 2 -12.04 7.67 4.02
CA LYS A 2 -12.48 6.41 3.39
C LYS A 2 -12.02 5.26 4.30
N LYS A 3 -12.95 4.42 4.74
CA LYS A 3 -12.67 3.25 5.60
C LYS A 3 -11.59 2.36 4.96
N PRO A 4 -10.70 1.73 5.75
CA PRO A 4 -9.77 0.73 5.23
C PRO A 4 -10.57 -0.29 4.42
N ARG A 5 -10.26 -0.40 3.12
CA ARG A 5 -10.93 -1.34 2.23
C ARG A 5 -10.23 -2.67 2.41
N ALA A 6 -11.02 -3.73 2.60
CA ALA A 6 -10.56 -5.11 2.73
C ALA A 6 -10.64 -5.86 1.39
N PRO A 7 -9.64 -5.74 0.49
CA PRO A 7 -9.72 -6.24 -0.87
C PRO A 7 -9.76 -7.78 -0.94
N LYS A 8 -9.04 -8.48 -0.03
CA LYS A 8 -8.95 -9.95 -0.06
C LYS A 8 -10.27 -10.60 0.32
N ILE A 9 -10.94 -10.06 1.35
CA ILE A 9 -12.28 -10.50 1.77
C ILE A 9 -13.34 -10.22 0.68
N ARG A 10 -13.18 -9.15 -0.11
CA ARG A 10 -14.18 -8.79 -1.13
C ARG A 10 -14.29 -9.84 -2.25
N ALA A 11 -13.17 -10.41 -2.69
CA ALA A 11 -13.17 -11.49 -3.68
C ALA A 11 -13.81 -12.78 -3.12
N ALA A 12 -13.52 -13.12 -1.86
CA ALA A 12 -14.11 -14.27 -1.18
C ALA A 12 -15.63 -14.09 -0.96
N LEU A 13 -16.08 -12.89 -0.58
CA LEU A 13 -17.50 -12.54 -0.48
C LEU A 13 -18.22 -12.67 -1.82
N HIS A 14 -17.62 -12.21 -2.92
CA HIS A 14 -18.20 -12.37 -4.26
C HIS A 14 -18.39 -13.85 -4.63
N SER A 15 -17.41 -14.71 -4.32
CA SER A 15 -17.51 -16.16 -4.53
C SER A 15 -18.63 -16.82 -3.71
N ILE A 16 -18.81 -16.39 -2.46
CA ILE A 16 -19.90 -16.88 -1.60
C ILE A 16 -21.25 -16.41 -2.13
N ILE A 17 -21.37 -15.12 -2.46
CA ILE A 17 -22.62 -14.50 -2.94
C ILE A 17 -23.04 -15.09 -4.30
N SER A 18 -22.10 -15.37 -5.20
CA SER A 18 -22.40 -15.98 -6.51
C SER A 18 -22.89 -17.41 -6.44
N LYS A 19 -22.70 -18.10 -5.29
CA LYS A 19 -23.13 -19.49 -5.06
C LYS A 19 -24.41 -19.56 -4.22
N LEU A 20 -25.04 -18.43 -3.92
CA LEU A 20 -26.29 -18.42 -3.16
C LEU A 20 -27.50 -18.74 -4.04
N PRO A 21 -28.46 -19.54 -3.54
CA PRO A 21 -29.74 -19.71 -4.22
C PRO A 21 -30.49 -18.38 -4.27
N SER A 22 -31.41 -18.25 -5.22
CA SER A 22 -32.14 -17.02 -5.56
C SER A 22 -32.97 -16.40 -4.41
N GLY A 23 -33.12 -17.08 -3.27
CA GLY A 23 -33.71 -16.54 -2.04
C GLY A 23 -32.75 -15.76 -1.12
N GLY A 24 -31.44 -15.78 -1.41
CA GLY A 24 -30.41 -15.10 -0.63
C GLY A 24 -30.11 -15.76 0.74
N LEU A 25 -28.97 -15.40 1.34
CA LEU A 25 -28.68 -15.66 2.75
C LEU A 25 -28.69 -14.33 3.50
N GLY A 26 -29.09 -14.35 4.77
CA GLY A 26 -28.95 -13.20 5.66
C GLY A 26 -27.47 -12.80 5.80
N THR A 27 -27.20 -11.52 6.04
CA THR A 27 -25.83 -11.00 6.16
C THR A 27 -25.02 -11.73 7.23
N GLU A 28 -25.64 -12.14 8.34
CA GLU A 28 -24.98 -12.94 9.38
C GLU A 28 -24.53 -14.31 8.87
N ASP A 29 -25.34 -14.98 8.06
CA ASP A 29 -25.01 -16.31 7.55
C ASP A 29 -23.92 -16.24 6.48
N ILE A 30 -23.90 -15.18 5.68
CA ILE A 30 -22.81 -14.88 4.74
C ILE A 30 -21.50 -14.69 5.52
N VAL A 31 -21.52 -13.95 6.63
CA VAL A 31 -20.34 -13.72 7.47
C VAL A 31 -19.89 -15.01 8.17
N LYS A 32 -20.81 -15.81 8.70
CA LYS A 32 -20.50 -17.14 9.29
C LYS A 32 -19.86 -18.05 8.25
N ARG A 33 -20.39 -18.07 7.02
CA ARG A 33 -19.88 -18.87 5.92
C ARG A 33 -18.51 -18.40 5.45
N LEU A 34 -18.29 -17.09 5.36
CA LEU A 34 -16.97 -16.51 5.08
C LEU A 34 -15.94 -16.90 6.13
N ARG A 35 -16.28 -16.82 7.42
CA ARG A 35 -15.38 -17.25 8.51
C ARG A 35 -15.09 -18.75 8.48
N LYS A 36 -16.06 -19.57 8.06
CA LYS A 36 -15.91 -21.02 7.97
C LYS A 36 -15.07 -21.46 6.77
N GLU A 37 -15.31 -20.87 5.59
CA GLU A 37 -14.66 -21.26 4.34
C GLU A 37 -13.31 -20.57 4.13
N HIS A 38 -13.12 -19.39 4.72
CA HIS A 38 -11.96 -18.53 4.49
C HIS A 38 -11.38 -17.97 5.80
N ALA A 39 -11.35 -18.78 6.88
CA ALA A 39 -10.86 -18.38 8.20
C ALA A 39 -9.50 -17.67 8.16
N GLN A 40 -8.53 -18.23 7.44
CA GLN A 40 -7.18 -17.68 7.33
C GLN A 40 -7.15 -16.31 6.63
N LEU A 41 -7.97 -16.10 5.58
CA LEU A 41 -8.07 -14.80 4.91
C LEU A 41 -8.75 -13.76 5.80
N VAL A 42 -9.72 -14.19 6.61
CA VAL A 42 -10.38 -13.31 7.58
C VAL A 42 -9.39 -12.88 8.66
N ASP A 43 -8.59 -13.82 9.19
CA ASP A 43 -7.58 -13.53 10.21
C ASP A 43 -6.46 -12.63 9.66
N GLU A 44 -5.97 -12.89 8.44
CA GLU A 44 -5.01 -12.01 7.77
C GLU A 44 -5.54 -10.58 7.63
N GLU A 45 -6.78 -10.42 7.18
CA GLU A 45 -7.37 -9.10 6.99
C GLU A 45 -7.67 -8.40 8.33
N ILE A 46 -8.07 -9.15 9.36
CA ILE A 46 -8.21 -8.62 10.73
C ILE A 46 -6.86 -8.11 11.22
N ASN A 47 -5.78 -8.88 11.03
CA ASN A 47 -4.44 -8.47 11.40
C ASN A 47 -3.97 -7.24 10.61
N ASP A 48 -4.24 -7.19 9.30
CA ASP A 48 -3.93 -6.04 8.45
C ASP A 48 -4.67 -4.77 8.93
N VAL A 49 -5.95 -4.89 9.31
CA VAL A 49 -6.75 -3.78 9.86
C VAL A 49 -6.25 -3.34 11.24
N ILE A 50 -5.90 -4.30 12.11
CA ILE A 50 -5.32 -4.02 13.43
C ILE A 50 -3.97 -3.33 13.28
N GLU A 51 -3.10 -3.83 12.40
CA GLU A 51 -1.78 -3.26 12.14
C GLU A 51 -1.90 -1.82 11.62
N ALA A 52 -2.78 -1.56 10.64
CA ALA A 52 -3.05 -0.21 10.16
C ALA A 52 -3.58 0.72 11.26
N GLY A 53 -4.47 0.20 12.12
CA GLY A 53 -4.97 0.92 13.29
C GLY A 53 -3.88 1.26 14.30
N LEU A 54 -3.00 0.30 14.60
CA LEU A 54 -1.86 0.48 15.50
C LEU A 54 -0.83 1.45 14.94
N MET A 55 -0.50 1.35 13.65
CA MET A 55 0.40 2.30 12.98
C MET A 55 -0.16 3.72 13.04
N ARG A 56 -1.47 3.89 12.84
CA ARG A 56 -2.10 5.20 12.97
C ARG A 56 -2.02 5.74 14.40
N LEU A 57 -2.37 4.93 15.41
CA LEU A 57 -2.26 5.34 16.81
C LEU A 57 -0.81 5.69 17.20
N ALA A 58 0.17 4.91 16.70
CA ALA A 58 1.58 5.20 16.86
C ALA A 58 1.98 6.50 16.15
N GLY A 59 1.45 6.75 14.94
CA GLY A 59 1.62 7.99 14.20
C GLY A 59 1.08 9.21 14.94
N ASP A 60 -0.15 9.14 15.46
CA ASP A 60 -0.78 10.19 16.27
C ASP A 60 0.00 10.45 17.57
N ALA A 61 0.51 9.39 18.22
CA ALA A 61 1.34 9.51 19.42
C ALA A 61 2.73 10.11 19.11
N LEU A 62 3.33 9.74 17.97
CA LEU A 62 4.60 10.27 17.50
C LEU A 62 4.48 11.71 16.98
N GLN A 63 3.34 12.11 16.43
CA GLN A 63 3.08 13.48 15.97
C GLN A 63 3.21 14.50 17.12
N ARG A 64 2.96 14.07 18.37
CA ARG A 64 3.17 14.89 19.59
C ARG A 64 4.64 15.02 20.00
N ARG A 65 5.55 14.21 19.45
CA ARG A 65 6.95 14.08 19.91
C ARG A 65 8.01 14.29 18.81
N THR A 66 7.67 14.02 17.56
CA THR A 66 8.55 14.08 16.39
C THR A 66 7.76 14.74 15.28
N GLY A 67 8.26 15.84 14.70
CA GLY A 67 7.50 16.69 13.77
C GLY A 67 6.83 15.98 12.58
N ALA A 68 5.97 16.72 11.87
CA ALA A 68 5.00 16.26 10.86
C ALA A 68 5.50 15.30 9.77
N THR A 69 6.81 15.26 9.50
CA THR A 69 7.42 14.41 8.48
C THR A 69 7.40 12.91 8.86
N THR A 70 7.52 12.58 10.15
CA THR A 70 7.56 11.18 10.62
C THR A 70 6.16 10.55 10.62
N SER A 71 5.13 11.30 11.05
CA SER A 71 3.74 10.81 11.07
C SER A 71 3.23 10.53 9.65
N THR A 72 3.58 11.41 8.71
CA THR A 72 3.23 11.25 7.29
C THR A 72 3.80 9.97 6.70
N GLN A 73 5.06 9.65 7.00
CA GLN A 73 5.69 8.43 6.52
C GLN A 73 4.99 7.19 7.08
N ILE A 74 4.56 7.24 8.34
CA ILE A 74 3.80 6.16 8.98
C ILE A 74 2.42 5.99 8.32
N GLU A 75 1.70 7.08 8.06
CA GLU A 75 0.42 7.01 7.34
C GLU A 75 0.60 6.46 5.92
N LEU A 76 1.68 6.84 5.24
CA LEU A 76 2.01 6.31 3.92
C LEU A 76 2.26 4.81 3.99
N PHE A 77 3.03 4.32 4.98
CA PHE A 77 3.27 2.89 5.20
C PHE A 77 2.00 2.11 5.56
N ALA A 78 1.08 2.73 6.30
CA ALA A 78 -0.21 2.13 6.64
C ALA A 78 -1.14 2.03 5.43
N GLU A 79 -1.11 3.00 4.52
CA GLU A 79 -2.00 3.02 3.35
C GLU A 79 -1.44 2.30 2.12
N TYR A 80 -0.11 2.28 1.99
CA TYR A 80 0.62 1.61 0.95
C TYR A 80 1.71 0.79 1.64
N ARG A 81 1.78 -0.53 1.40
CA ARG A 81 2.79 -1.42 2.02
C ARG A 81 4.19 -1.21 1.41
N ILE A 82 4.70 0.01 1.51
CA ILE A 82 5.93 0.45 0.88
C ILE A 82 7.11 0.16 1.81
N PRO A 83 8.24 -0.33 1.29
CA PRO A 83 9.39 -0.62 2.11
C PRO A 83 10.02 0.66 2.68
N ARG A 84 10.55 0.58 3.90
CA ARG A 84 11.21 1.71 4.59
C ARG A 84 12.49 2.18 3.88
N THR A 85 13.16 1.26 3.20
CA THR A 85 14.34 1.49 2.38
C THR A 85 14.14 0.80 1.04
N TYR A 86 14.81 1.30 0.01
CA TYR A 86 14.72 0.72 -1.33
C TYR A 86 16.09 0.75 -2.01
N THR A 87 16.21 -0.09 -3.02
CA THR A 87 17.43 -0.21 -3.81
C THR A 87 17.11 0.02 -5.27
N ILE A 88 17.88 0.89 -5.91
CA ILE A 88 17.85 1.05 -7.37
C ILE A 88 19.24 0.82 -7.95
N ARG A 89 19.30 0.15 -9.09
CA ARG A 89 20.49 0.08 -9.92
C ARG A 89 20.51 1.28 -10.86
N VAL A 90 21.58 2.04 -10.82
CA VAL A 90 21.79 3.21 -11.69
C VAL A 90 22.98 2.93 -12.61
N ARG A 91 22.84 3.27 -13.90
CA ARG A 91 23.95 3.22 -14.83
C ARG A 91 24.84 4.44 -14.61
N THR A 92 26.12 4.19 -14.36
CA THR A 92 27.15 5.23 -14.28
C THR A 92 28.14 5.04 -15.44
N PRO A 93 28.96 6.05 -15.77
CA PRO A 93 30.01 5.90 -16.78
C PRO A 93 31.00 4.75 -16.48
N LYS A 94 31.09 4.32 -15.22
CA LYS A 94 31.96 3.22 -14.76
C LYS A 94 31.23 1.87 -14.63
N GLY A 95 29.97 1.78 -15.05
CA GLY A 95 29.15 0.56 -14.95
C GLY A 95 27.88 0.75 -14.09
N SER A 96 27.13 -0.33 -13.84
CA SER A 96 25.94 -0.29 -13.00
C SER A 96 26.29 -0.27 -11.51
N LYS A 97 25.77 0.69 -10.76
CA LYS A 97 25.91 0.76 -9.30
C LYS A 97 24.56 0.59 -8.62
N SER A 98 24.51 -0.22 -7.57
CA SER A 98 23.35 -0.33 -6.69
C SER A 98 23.40 0.78 -5.64
N ILE A 99 22.32 1.56 -5.50
CA ILE A 99 22.18 2.59 -4.48
C ILE A 99 21.05 2.21 -3.54
N HIS A 100 21.38 2.09 -2.26
CA HIS A 100 20.41 1.99 -1.17
C HIS A 100 20.00 3.39 -0.73
N LYS A 101 18.69 3.64 -0.68
CA LYS A 101 18.11 4.92 -0.25
C LYS A 101 17.00 4.67 0.78
N LYS A 102 16.72 5.67 1.61
CA LYS A 102 15.54 5.66 2.50
C LYS A 102 14.30 6.07 1.69
N LEU A 103 13.12 5.56 2.04
CA LEU A 103 11.88 5.97 1.37
C LEU A 103 11.65 7.50 1.45
N ALA A 104 12.06 8.10 2.56
CA ALA A 104 12.02 9.55 2.75
C ALA A 104 12.70 10.33 1.62
N ASP A 105 13.69 9.71 0.96
CA ASP A 105 14.49 10.28 -0.13
C ASP A 105 14.05 9.75 -1.52
N MET A 106 12.91 9.07 -1.61
CA MET A 106 12.39 8.53 -2.87
C MET A 106 11.72 9.63 -3.69
N THR A 107 12.30 9.90 -4.85
CA THR A 107 11.64 10.71 -5.89
C THR A 107 10.68 9.85 -6.72
N LEU A 108 9.76 10.48 -7.44
CA LEU A 108 8.91 9.77 -8.41
C LEU A 108 9.74 9.02 -9.46
N ALA A 109 10.85 9.60 -9.94
CA ALA A 109 11.78 8.92 -10.84
C ALA A 109 12.41 7.67 -10.21
N ASP A 110 12.85 7.76 -8.96
CA ASP A 110 13.39 6.61 -8.22
C ASP A 110 12.35 5.50 -8.05
N ALA A 111 11.09 5.86 -7.76
CA ALA A 111 9.98 4.92 -7.61
C ALA A 111 9.68 4.17 -8.91
N ILE A 112 9.65 4.87 -10.05
CA ILE A 112 9.48 4.27 -11.38
C ILE A 112 10.61 3.30 -11.67
N ALA A 113 11.86 3.72 -11.48
CA ALA A 113 13.03 2.86 -11.68
C ALA A 113 12.99 1.63 -10.76
N PHE A 114 12.53 1.78 -9.51
CA PHE A 114 12.34 0.67 -8.59
C PHE A 114 11.33 -0.34 -9.13
N VAL A 115 10.16 0.10 -9.59
CA VAL A 115 9.14 -0.78 -10.16
C VAL A 115 9.65 -1.48 -11.41
N GLU A 116 10.24 -0.74 -12.36
CA GLU A 116 10.78 -1.29 -13.61
C GLU A 116 11.85 -2.36 -13.38
N GLN A 117 12.70 -2.20 -12.36
CA GLN A 117 13.78 -3.14 -12.07
C GLN A 117 13.31 -4.41 -11.35
N HIS A 118 12.20 -4.33 -10.63
CA HIS A 118 11.67 -5.42 -9.82
C HIS A 118 10.44 -6.10 -10.43
N SER A 119 9.88 -5.56 -11.52
CA SER A 119 8.78 -6.16 -12.30
C SER A 119 9.23 -7.19 -13.34
N VAL A 120 10.54 -7.28 -13.64
CA VAL A 120 11.11 -8.14 -14.71
C VAL A 120 11.03 -9.64 -14.40
N VAL A 121 10.75 -10.04 -13.14
CA VAL A 121 10.60 -11.45 -12.78
C VAL A 121 9.12 -11.76 -12.52
N PRO A 122 8.39 -12.36 -13.49
CA PRO A 122 6.94 -12.56 -13.39
C PRO A 122 6.50 -13.55 -12.30
N ILE A 123 7.42 -14.29 -11.69
CA ILE A 123 7.07 -15.41 -10.79
C ILE A 123 6.87 -14.97 -9.33
N ASN A 124 7.35 -13.78 -8.94
CA ASN A 124 7.19 -13.25 -7.58
C ASN A 124 7.02 -11.72 -7.61
N TYR A 125 5.87 -11.25 -8.12
CA TYR A 125 5.50 -9.84 -8.01
C TYR A 125 5.34 -9.51 -6.53
N LYS A 126 6.39 -8.97 -5.92
CA LYS A 126 6.41 -8.68 -4.48
C LYS A 126 5.28 -7.68 -4.19
N PRO A 127 4.44 -7.91 -3.16
CA PRO A 127 3.34 -7.00 -2.81
C PRO A 127 3.76 -5.52 -2.73
N ASP A 128 4.97 -5.28 -2.21
CA ASP A 128 5.61 -3.98 -2.10
C ASP A 128 5.76 -3.26 -3.45
N VAL A 129 6.10 -3.97 -4.53
CA VAL A 129 6.31 -3.41 -5.87
C VAL A 129 4.97 -2.99 -6.49
N ALA A 130 3.91 -3.79 -6.26
CA ALA A 130 2.56 -3.46 -6.70
C ALA A 130 2.02 -2.22 -5.97
N GLU A 131 2.24 -2.10 -4.67
CA GLU A 131 1.82 -0.92 -3.90
C GLU A 131 2.59 0.35 -4.30
N VAL A 132 3.90 0.25 -4.58
CA VAL A 132 4.66 1.37 -5.13
C VAL A 132 4.13 1.77 -6.51
N SER A 133 3.80 0.81 -7.38
CA SER A 133 3.19 1.08 -8.69
C SER A 133 1.85 1.83 -8.55
N ARG A 134 0.99 1.39 -7.61
CA ARG A 134 -0.29 2.05 -7.32
C ARG A 134 -0.09 3.48 -6.81
N LEU A 135 0.92 3.71 -5.98
CA LEU A 135 1.24 5.05 -5.49
C LEU A 135 1.72 5.97 -6.63
N ILE A 136 2.57 5.46 -7.53
CA ILE A 136 3.04 6.19 -8.72
C ILE A 136 1.86 6.66 -9.57
N GLU A 137 0.92 5.76 -9.87
CA GLU A 137 -0.28 6.09 -10.64
C GLU A 137 -1.10 7.18 -9.96
N PHE A 138 -1.31 7.06 -8.64
CA PHE A 138 -2.05 8.03 -7.86
C PHE A 138 -1.41 9.42 -7.92
N VAL A 139 -0.12 9.56 -7.63
CA VAL A 139 0.53 10.89 -7.59
C VAL A 139 0.69 11.49 -8.99
N LYS A 140 0.91 10.66 -10.03
CA LYS A 140 0.95 11.13 -11.43
C LYS A 140 -0.40 11.70 -11.87
N ALA A 141 -1.50 11.05 -11.49
CA ALA A 141 -2.84 11.55 -11.80
C ALA A 141 -3.14 12.93 -11.17
N HIS A 142 -2.37 13.31 -10.14
CA HIS A 142 -2.47 14.61 -9.46
C HIS A 142 -1.33 15.57 -9.86
N GLY A 143 -0.62 15.29 -10.95
CA GLY A 143 0.35 16.23 -11.54
C GLY A 143 1.76 16.20 -10.95
N ALA A 144 2.14 15.17 -10.20
CA ALA A 144 3.49 15.05 -9.65
C ALA A 144 4.57 14.96 -10.75
N ALA A 145 5.65 15.73 -10.58
CA ALA A 145 6.82 15.72 -11.45
C ALA A 145 7.82 14.62 -11.06
N LEU A 146 8.71 14.26 -11.98
CA LEU A 146 9.70 13.19 -11.77
C LEU A 146 10.67 13.47 -10.60
N THR A 147 10.97 14.75 -10.36
CA THR A 147 11.85 15.21 -9.29
C THR A 147 11.16 15.30 -7.94
N ASP A 148 9.83 15.20 -7.90
CA ASP A 148 9.07 15.37 -6.66
C ASP A 148 9.31 14.19 -5.74
N MET A 149 9.45 14.52 -4.45
CA MET A 149 9.54 13.55 -3.39
C MET A 149 8.20 12.81 -3.26
N LEU A 150 8.23 11.50 -3.34
CA LEU A 150 7.02 10.67 -3.43
C LEU A 150 6.09 10.87 -2.22
N VAL A 151 6.68 11.01 -1.03
CA VAL A 151 5.95 11.29 0.22
C VAL A 151 5.24 12.65 0.14
N THR A 152 5.93 13.69 -0.33
CA THR A 152 5.38 15.04 -0.44
C THR A 152 4.31 15.11 -1.53
N ALA A 153 4.55 14.52 -2.70
CA ALA A 153 3.59 14.45 -3.80
C ALA A 153 2.28 13.76 -3.38
N TRP A 154 2.37 12.70 -2.58
CA TRP A 154 1.21 12.03 -2.02
C TRP A 154 0.43 12.89 -1.03
N GLN A 155 1.13 13.62 -0.14
CA GLN A 155 0.48 14.54 0.78
C GLN A 155 -0.29 15.64 0.04
N GLU A 156 0.34 16.26 -0.96
CA GLU A 156 -0.29 17.30 -1.77
C GLU A 156 -1.50 16.76 -2.52
N ALA A 157 -1.38 15.58 -3.14
CA ALA A 157 -2.49 14.90 -3.82
C ALA A 157 -3.67 14.55 -2.90
N LYS A 158 -3.46 14.47 -1.59
CA LYS A 158 -4.51 14.19 -0.59
C LYS A 158 -5.23 15.43 -0.07
N LYS A 159 -4.72 16.64 -0.31
CA LYS A 159 -5.39 17.86 0.13
C LYS A 159 -6.70 18.03 -0.66
N PRO A 160 -7.83 18.33 0.01
CA PRO A 160 -9.08 18.60 -0.70
C PRO A 160 -8.86 19.84 -1.58
N THR A 161 -9.07 19.66 -2.88
CA THR A 161 -9.11 20.73 -3.89
C THR A 161 -10.46 21.42 -3.88
#